data_AF-A0A0U3F479-F1
#
_entry.id   AF-A0A0U3F479-F1
#
_cell.length_a   1.000
_cell.length_b   1.000
_cell.length_c   1.000
_cell.angle_alpha   90.00
_cell.angle_beta   90.00
_cell.angle_gamma   90.00
#
_symmetry.space_group_name_H-M   'P 1'
#
loop_
_entity.id
_entity.type
_entity.pdbx_description
1 polymer ?
#
loop_
_entity_poly.entity_id
_entity_poly.type
_entity_poly.pdbx_seq_one_letter_code
_entity_poly.pdbx_strand_id
1 'polypeptide(L)' 'MSDKALVLASALSHVHVGVGRSEGIVDLPVIRDGTGVFFLPASSLKGSMKTALACCNKLWK' A
#
# COMPACT_ATOMS: atom_id res chain seq x y z
N MET A 1 -13.22 21.29 -4.35
CA MET A 1 -12.05 21.45 -5.25
C MET A 1 -11.28 20.14 -5.17
N SER A 2 -11.26 19.33 -6.23
CA SER A 2 -10.55 18.04 -6.21
C SER A 2 -9.20 18.25 -6.87
N ASP A 3 -8.18 18.53 -6.08
CA ASP A 3 -6.81 18.51 -6.57
C ASP A 3 -6.47 17.06 -6.93
N LYS A 4 -6.23 16.80 -8.22
CA LYS A 4 -5.91 15.47 -8.74
C LYS A 4 -4.39 15.40 -8.90
N ALA A 5 -3.77 14.46 -8.21
CA ALA A 5 -2.34 14.17 -8.38
C ALA A 5 -2.19 12.77 -8.98
N LEU A 6 -1.39 12.66 -10.03
CA LEU A 6 -0.88 11.39 -10.53
C LEU A 6 0.48 11.16 -9.89
N VAL A 7 0.64 10.01 -9.24
CA VAL A 7 1.87 9.65 -8.54
C VAL A 7 2.39 8.35 -9.13
N LEU A 8 3.62 8.38 -9.63
CA LEU A 8 4.37 7.19 -9.97
C LEU A 8 5.12 6.73 -8.71
N ALA A 9 4.94 5.46 -8.34
CA ALA A 9 5.65 4.86 -7.22
C ALA A 9 6.58 3.76 -7.73
N SER A 10 7.84 3.79 -7.29
CA SER A 10 8.81 2.74 -7.55
C SER A 10 9.21 2.08 -6.23
N ALA A 11 9.30 0.75 -6.24
CA ALA A 11 9.71 -0.02 -5.09
C ALA A 11 11.24 0.06 -4.93
N LEU A 12 11.72 0.75 -3.88
CA LEU A 12 13.15 0.77 -3.53
C LEU A 12 13.60 -0.51 -2.83
N SER A 13 12.65 -1.23 -2.22
CA SER A 13 12.83 -2.53 -1.56
C SER A 13 11.66 -3.45 -1.87
N HIS A 14 11.75 -4.72 -1.49
CA HIS A 14 10.67 -5.67 -1.71
C HIS A 14 9.39 -5.21 -0.98
N VAL A 15 8.32 -5.00 -1.74
CA VAL A 15 7.02 -4.54 -1.21
C VAL A 15 6.13 -5.74 -0.96
N HIS A 16 5.61 -5.87 0.26
CA HIS A 16 4.66 -6.90 0.65
C HIS A 16 3.35 -6.27 1.13
N VAL A 17 2.30 -6.39 0.30
CA VAL A 17 0.95 -5.96 0.66
C VAL A 17 0.11 -7.22 0.86
N GLY A 18 -0.18 -7.55 2.11
CA GLY A 18 -0.93 -8.75 2.46
C GLY A 18 -2.42 -8.65 2.18
N VAL A 19 -3.05 -9.78 1.89
CA VAL A 19 -4.52 -9.94 1.81
C VAL A 19 -5.13 -10.46 3.12
N GLY A 20 -4.33 -10.63 4.16
CA GLY A 20 -4.70 -11.39 5.34
C GLY A 20 -4.57 -12.88 5.07
N ARG A 21 -5.58 -13.67 5.47
CA ARG A 21 -5.64 -15.12 5.22
C ARG A 21 -6.42 -15.41 3.96
N SER A 22 -5.79 -16.10 3.02
CA SER A 22 -6.41 -16.59 1.79
C SER A 22 -5.98 -18.04 1.59
N GLU A 23 -6.85 -18.85 0.98
CA GLU A 23 -6.54 -20.25 0.67
C GLU A 23 -5.44 -20.31 -0.40
N GLY A 24 -4.37 -21.07 -0.14
CA GLY A 24 -3.24 -21.16 -1.06
C GLY A 24 -2.03 -21.89 -0.47
N ILE A 25 -0.98 -21.99 -1.28
CA ILE A 25 0.28 -22.69 -0.94
C ILE A 25 1.19 -21.81 -0.05
N VAL A 26 1.02 -20.48 -0.11
CA VAL A 26 1.88 -19.51 0.58
C VAL A 26 1.16 -19.02 1.83
N ASP A 27 1.84 -19.05 2.98
CA ASP A 27 1.27 -18.63 4.27
C ASP A 27 0.78 -17.17 4.27
N LEU A 28 1.58 -16.28 3.67
CA LEU A 28 1.31 -14.85 3.56
C LEU A 28 1.29 -14.43 2.09
N PRO A 29 0.14 -14.57 1.41
CA PRO A 29 0.03 -14.19 0.02
C PRO A 29 0.01 -12.68 -0.16
N VAL A 30 0.64 -12.22 -1.24
CA VAL A 30 0.53 -10.83 -1.71
C VAL A 30 -0.79 -10.62 -2.41
N ILE A 31 -1.33 -9.41 -2.29
CA ILE A 31 -2.57 -9.02 -2.95
C ILE A 31 -2.45 -8.97 -4.46
N ARG A 32 -3.48 -9.50 -5.13
CA ARG A 32 -3.57 -9.61 -6.57
C ARG A 32 -4.99 -9.28 -7.01
N ASP A 33 -5.10 -8.65 -8.17
CA ASP A 33 -6.38 -8.37 -8.82
C ASP A 33 -7.00 -9.69 -9.35
N GLY A 34 -8.23 -9.66 -9.83
CA GLY A 34 -8.89 -10.79 -10.50
C GLY A 34 -8.10 -11.33 -11.71
N THR A 35 -7.19 -10.54 -12.27
CA THR A 35 -6.26 -10.95 -13.34
C THR A 35 -4.98 -11.63 -12.82
N GLY A 36 -4.76 -11.69 -11.51
CA GLY A 36 -3.55 -12.25 -10.89
C GLY A 36 -2.35 -11.29 -10.84
N VAL A 37 -2.49 -10.06 -11.32
CA VAL A 37 -1.44 -9.03 -11.25
C VAL A 37 -1.40 -8.40 -9.86
N PHE A 38 -0.20 -8.17 -9.34
CA PHE A 38 -0.03 -7.43 -8.08
C PHE A 38 -0.56 -6.01 -8.21
N PHE A 39 -1.34 -5.56 -7.24
CA PHE A 39 -1.80 -4.18 -7.16
C PHE A 39 -1.68 -3.64 -5.73
N LEU A 40 -1.61 -2.32 -5.58
CA LEU A 40 -1.63 -1.68 -4.26
C LEU A 40 -3.02 -1.08 -4.03
N PRO A 41 -3.82 -1.58 -3.07
CA PRO A 41 -5.11 -1.00 -2.75
C PRO A 41 -4.99 0.44 -2.26
N ALA A 42 -5.91 1.29 -2.71
CA ALA A 42 -5.96 2.69 -2.28
C ALA A 42 -6.15 2.84 -0.76
N SER A 43 -6.83 1.90 -0.11
CA SER A 43 -7.00 1.86 1.36
C SER A 43 -5.66 1.68 2.08
N SER A 44 -4.83 0.75 1.61
CA SER A 44 -3.49 0.48 2.14
C SER A 44 -2.56 1.68 1.94
N LEU A 45 -2.57 2.28 0.74
CA LEU A 45 -1.78 3.48 0.43
C LEU A 45 -2.21 4.68 1.28
N LYS A 46 -3.52 4.93 1.39
CA LYS A 46 -4.06 6.01 2.24
C LYS A 46 -3.66 5.81 3.70
N GLY A 47 -3.76 4.59 4.20
CA GLY A 47 -3.39 4.25 5.58
C GLY A 47 -1.91 4.50 5.87
N SER A 48 -1.02 4.02 5.00
CA SER A 48 0.42 4.20 5.15
C SER A 48 0.85 5.66 5.04
N MET A 49 0.33 6.40 4.04
CA MET A 49 0.62 7.82 3.87
C MET A 49 0.09 8.65 5.03
N LYS A 50 -1.13 8.38 5.51
CA LYS A 50 -1.70 9.08 6.66
C LYS A 50 -0.81 8.91 7.89
N THR A 51 -0.37 7.68 8.18
CA THR A 51 0.51 7.40 9.32
C THR A 51 1.88 8.05 9.15
N ALA A 52 2.49 7.97 7.96
CA ALA A 52 3.78 8.57 7.67
C ALA A 52 3.76 10.10 7.85
N LEU A 53 2.74 10.77 7.31
CA LEU A 53 2.58 12.22 7.42
C LEU A 53 2.21 12.66 8.83
N ALA A 54 1.34 11.91 9.52
CA ALA A 54 0.98 12.20 10.90
C ALA A 54 2.18 12.07 11.85
N CYS A 55 3.05 11.07 11.62
CA CYS A 55 4.29 10.90 12.36
C CYS A 55 5.29 12.03 12.07
N CYS A 56 5.53 12.31 10.78
CA CYS A 56 6.50 13.33 10.35
C CYS A 56 6.14 14.73 10.86
N ASN A 57 4.84 15.08 10.91
CA ASN A 57 4.39 16.36 11.44
C ASN A 57 4.50 16.46 12.98
N LYS A 58 4.70 15.33 13.68
CA LYS A 58 4.90 15.26 15.13
C LYS A 58 6.37 15.28 15.53
N LEU A 59 7.26 14.83 14.64
CA LEU A 59 8.72 14.85 14.83
C LEU A 59 9.36 16.23 14.63
N TRP A 60 8.60 17.20 14.11
CA TRP A 60 9.07 18.56 13.81
C TRP A 60 8.42 19.64 14.70
N LYS A 61 7.80 19.24 15.81
CA LYS A 61 7.35 20.11 16.91
C LYS A 61 8.07 19.69 18.19
#